data_AF-A0A6V8LLU4-F1
#
_entry.id   AF-A0A6V8LLU4-F1
#
_cell.length_a   1.000
_cell.length_b   1.000
_cell.length_c   1.000
_cell.angle_alpha   90.00
_cell.angle_beta   90.00
_cell.angle_gamma   90.00
#
_symmetry.space_group_name_H-M   'P 1'
#
loop_
_entity.id
_entity.type
_entity.pdbx_description
1 polymer ?
#
loop_
_entity_poly.entity_id
_entity_poly.type
_entity_poly.pdbx_seq_one_letter_code
_entity_poly.pdbx_strand_id
1 'polypeptide(L)'
;MVSVRRVGRAVYLRGAVTRRNTVLSQGAVVATVPAPFRPLWAHRWVGGCRLGALANAPQFYEWGLLPDGRAWIFPEGTMPINELVFVNTSWLLEP
;
A
#
# COMPACT_ATOMS: atom_id res chain seq x y z
N MET A 1 -8.47 0.29 8.18
CA MET A 1 -9.49 0.23 7.09
C MET A 1 -9.03 1.15 5.97
N VAL A 2 -9.13 0.70 4.73
CA VAL A 2 -8.79 1.50 3.53
C VAL A 2 -10.06 1.87 2.77
N SER A 3 -10.05 3.03 2.12
CA SER A 3 -11.11 3.52 1.25
C SER A 3 -10.55 3.74 -0.15
N VAL A 4 -11.37 3.41 -1.15
CA VAL A 4 -11.09 3.68 -2.56
C VAL A 4 -12.11 4.70 -3.04
N ARG A 5 -11.64 5.78 -3.67
CA ARG A 5 -12.50 6.82 -4.23
C ARG A 5 -12.01 7.23 -5.60
N ARG A 6 -12.92 7.34 -6.56
CA ARG A 6 -12.66 7.94 -7.88
C ARG A 6 -13.06 9.41 -7.89
N VAL A 7 -12.26 10.25 -8.53
CA VAL A 7 -12.55 11.65 -8.85
C VAL A 7 -12.10 11.90 -10.28
N GLY A 8 -13.06 12.03 -11.21
CA GLY A 8 -12.76 12.07 -12.64
C GLY A 8 -12.04 10.80 -13.10
N ARG A 9 -10.86 10.94 -13.70
CA ARG A 9 -10.02 9.83 -14.17
C ARG A 9 -9.07 9.29 -13.09
N ALA A 10 -8.91 10.02 -11.99
CA ALA A 10 -8.04 9.65 -10.89
C ALA A 10 -8.76 8.77 -9.87
N VAL A 11 -8.05 7.77 -9.35
CA VAL A 11 -8.48 6.94 -8.23
C VAL A 11 -7.51 7.15 -7.08
N TYR A 12 -8.07 7.25 -5.87
CA TYR A 12 -7.35 7.41 -4.63
C TYR A 12 -7.59 6.20 -3.74
N LEU A 13 -6.51 5.64 -3.20
CA LEU A 13 -6.54 4.65 -2.13
C LEU A 13 -5.96 5.30 -0.88
N ARG A 14 -6.78 5.43 0.16
CA ARG A 14 -6.39 6.08 1.41
C ARG A 14 -6.80 5.27 2.62
N GLY A 15 -6.07 5.38 3.72
CA GLY A 15 -6.44 4.83 5.01
C GLY A 15 -5.29 4.16 5.71
N ALA A 16 -5.58 3.16 6.53
CA ALA A 16 -4.57 2.41 7.26
C ALA A 16 -4.78 0.91 7.07
N VAL A 17 -3.70 0.18 6.87
CA VAL A 17 -3.68 -1.28 6.88
C VAL A 17 -2.84 -1.77 8.05
N THR A 18 -3.28 -2.82 8.71
CA THR A 18 -2.45 -3.50 9.69
C THR A 18 -1.64 -4.55 8.94
N ARG A 19 -0.31 -4.43 8.97
CA ARG A 19 0.55 -5.46 8.42
C ARG A 19 0.47 -6.71 9.30
N ARG A 20 0.13 -7.84 8.70
CA ARG A 20 0.24 -9.16 9.34
C ARG A 20 1.46 -9.90 8.79
N ASN A 21 2.05 -10.75 9.64
CA ASN A 21 3.20 -11.63 9.40
C ASN A 21 3.63 -11.72 7.93
N THR A 22 4.65 -10.94 7.56
CA THR A 22 5.24 -10.99 6.23
C THR A 22 6.70 -11.34 6.41
N VAL A 23 7.11 -12.48 5.87
CA VAL A 23 8.53 -12.79 5.77
C VAL A 23 9.16 -11.70 4.92
N LEU A 24 10.31 -11.19 5.37
CA LEU A 24 11.20 -10.35 4.58
C LEU A 24 11.29 -10.89 3.15
N SER A 25 11.24 -10.03 2.14
CA SER A 25 11.28 -10.34 0.69
C SER A 25 10.05 -10.95 0.01
N GLN A 26 8.98 -11.35 0.71
CA GLN A 26 7.81 -11.98 0.06
C GLN A 26 6.64 -11.03 -0.24
N GLY A 27 6.60 -9.86 0.39
CA GLY A 27 5.49 -8.92 0.26
C GLY A 27 4.17 -9.45 0.84
N ALA A 28 3.27 -8.54 1.22
CA ALA A 28 1.93 -8.90 1.72
C ALA A 28 0.87 -8.21 0.90
N VAL A 29 -0.16 -8.96 0.48
CA VAL A 29 -1.41 -8.36 0.03
C VAL A 29 -2.10 -7.75 1.24
N VAL A 30 -2.28 -6.43 1.23
CA VAL A 30 -2.91 -5.69 2.33
C VAL A 30 -4.28 -5.14 1.98
N ALA A 31 -4.59 -5.04 0.69
CA ALA A 31 -5.91 -4.69 0.19
C ALA A 31 -6.11 -5.25 -1.23
N THR A 32 -7.38 -5.39 -1.63
CA THR A 32 -7.76 -5.65 -3.02
C THR A 32 -8.68 -4.53 -3.50
N VAL A 33 -8.29 -3.88 -4.58
CA VAL A 33 -9.04 -2.82 -5.23
C VAL A 33 -10.18 -3.44 -6.06
N PRO A 34 -11.44 -2.97 -5.89
CA PRO A 34 -12.56 -3.45 -6.68
C PRO A 34 -12.35 -3.23 -8.19
N ALA A 35 -12.91 -4.13 -9.02
CA ALA A 35 -12.70 -4.14 -10.47
C ALA A 35 -12.85 -2.78 -11.18
N PRO A 36 -13.85 -1.93 -10.87
CA PRO A 36 -14.02 -0.63 -11.53
C PRO A 36 -12.90 0.40 -11.25
N PHE A 37 -12.03 0.11 -10.29
CA PHE A 37 -10.99 1.01 -9.82
C PHE A 37 -9.58 0.50 -10.12
N ARG A 38 -9.43 -0.69 -10.71
CA ARG A 38 -8.11 -1.30 -10.95
C ARG A 38 -7.30 -0.51 -11.98
N PRO A 39 -5.98 -0.38 -11.79
CA PRO A 39 -5.14 0.35 -12.74
C PRO A 39 -4.92 -0.47 -14.02
N LEU A 40 -4.63 0.21 -15.12
CA LEU A 40 -4.23 -0.44 -16.38
C LEU A 40 -2.81 -1.01 -16.30
N TRP A 41 -1.93 -0.37 -15.51
CA TRP A 41 -0.54 -0.77 -15.33
C TRP A 41 -0.20 -1.01 -13.86
N ALA A 42 0.86 -1.77 -13.62
CA ALA A 42 1.38 -1.91 -12.28
C ALA A 42 1.99 -0.59 -11.81
N HIS A 43 1.70 -0.22 -10.57
CA HIS A 43 2.30 0.94 -9.93
C HIS A 43 3.15 0.51 -8.75
N ARG A 44 4.27 1.21 -8.56
CA ARG A 44 5.20 1.03 -7.44
C ARG A 44 5.45 2.39 -6.80
N TRP A 45 5.34 2.44 -5.49
CA TRP A 45 5.66 3.62 -4.68
C TRP A 45 6.62 3.23 -3.57
N VAL A 46 7.46 4.16 -3.14
CA VAL A 46 8.28 4.03 -1.95
C VAL A 46 7.82 5.09 -0.96
N GLY A 47 7.51 4.67 0.26
CA GLY A 47 6.98 5.54 1.30
C GLY A 47 7.64 5.27 2.65
N GLY A 48 7.78 6.30 3.46
CA GLY A 48 8.21 6.16 4.85
C GLY A 48 7.00 6.01 5.77
N CYS A 49 7.05 5.08 6.73
CA CYS A 49 6.18 5.10 7.89
C CYS A 49 6.90 5.81 9.05
N ARG A 50 6.24 6.80 9.64
CA ARG A 50 6.73 7.53 10.83
C ARG A 50 6.04 7.09 12.12
N LEU A 51 5.10 6.16 12.03
CA LEU A 51 4.27 5.72 13.16
C LEU A 51 4.30 4.19 13.23
N GLY A 52 4.89 3.67 14.29
CA GLY A 52 5.15 2.25 14.53
C GLY A 52 5.78 2.07 15.92
N ALA A 53 6.14 0.84 16.29
CA ALA A 53 6.78 0.52 17.57
C ALA A 53 8.14 1.23 17.75
N LEU A 54 8.73 1.68 16.64
CA LEU A 54 10.01 2.39 16.60
C LEU A 54 9.81 3.83 16.13
N ALA A 55 9.23 4.67 16.98
CA ALA A 55 8.97 6.10 16.70
C ALA A 55 10.21 6.91 16.25
N ASN A 56 11.41 6.37 16.51
CA ASN A 56 12.70 7.04 16.28
C ASN A 56 13.45 6.51 15.05
N ALA A 57 12.91 5.55 14.30
CA ALA A 57 13.55 4.98 13.13
C ALA A 57 12.61 5.11 11.90
N PRO A 58 12.97 5.87 10.85
CA PRO A 58 12.18 5.89 9.64
C PRO A 58 12.15 4.48 9.04
N GLN A 59 10.94 3.92 8.94
CA GLN A 59 10.72 2.63 8.32
C GLN A 59 10.33 2.85 6.87
N PHE A 60 11.05 2.24 5.92
CA PHE A 60 10.73 2.33 4.51
C PHE A 60 9.91 1.13 4.07
N TYR A 61 8.84 1.43 3.35
CA TYR A 61 7.97 0.44 2.75
C TYR A 61 7.88 0.71 1.26
N GLU A 62 8.09 -0.34 0.50
CA GLU A 62 7.70 -0.36 -0.88
C GLU A 62 6.24 -0.81 -0.99
N TRP A 63 5.49 -0.12 -1.83
CA TRP A 63 4.08 -0.32 -2.09
C TRP A 63 3.88 -0.67 -3.56
N GLY A 64 3.11 -1.71 -3.82
CA GLY A 64 2.73 -2.11 -5.16
C GLY A 64 1.22 -2.08 -5.36
N LEU A 65 0.74 -1.76 -6.56
CA LEU A 65 -0.62 -2.03 -6.99
C LEU A 65 -0.56 -2.69 -8.37
N LEU A 66 -1.08 -3.91 -8.46
CA LEU A 66 -1.14 -4.66 -9.70
C LEU A 66 -2.41 -4.38 -10.51
N PRO A 67 -2.41 -4.67 -11.83
CA PRO A 67 -3.60 -4.59 -12.68
C PRO A 67 -4.76 -5.50 -12.24
N ASP A 68 -4.46 -6.59 -11.53
CA ASP A 68 -5.50 -7.45 -10.94
C ASP A 68 -6.16 -6.85 -9.68
N GLY A 69 -5.70 -5.67 -9.25
CA GLY A 69 -6.20 -4.91 -8.11
C GLY A 69 -5.54 -5.26 -6.78
N ARG A 70 -4.61 -6.23 -6.72
CA ARG A 70 -3.91 -6.53 -5.47
C ARG A 70 -2.95 -5.40 -5.11
N ALA A 71 -3.13 -4.83 -3.91
CA ALA A 71 -2.22 -3.86 -3.32
C ALA A 71 -1.28 -4.56 -2.35
N TRP A 72 0.02 -4.39 -2.56
CA TRP A 72 1.09 -5.07 -1.84
C TRP A 72 1.93 -4.11 -1.03
N ILE A 73 2.48 -4.61 0.07
CA ILE A 73 3.50 -3.92 0.85
C ILE A 73 4.74 -4.83 1.01
N PHE A 74 5.92 -4.28 0.77
CA PHE A 74 7.21 -4.91 1.01
C PHE A 74 7.96 -4.10 2.08
N PRO A 75 8.32 -4.72 3.22
CA PRO A 75 9.14 -4.06 4.22
C PRO A 75 10.60 -4.01 3.75
N GLU A 76 11.26 -2.87 3.93
CA GLU A 76 12.71 -2.78 3.84
C GLU A 76 13.31 -3.15 5.19
N GLY A 77 13.75 -4.40 5.37
CA GLY A 77 14.35 -4.88 6.62
C GLY A 77 13.37 -5.49 7.63
N THR A 78 13.89 -5.82 8.81
CA THR A 78 13.12 -6.47 9.88
C THR A 78 12.19 -5.45 10.54
N MET A 79 10.97 -5.35 10.02
CA MET A 79 9.94 -4.47 10.57
C MET A 79 9.03 -5.22 11.55
N PRO A 80 8.57 -4.58 12.65
CA PRO A 80 7.64 -5.18 13.59
C PRO A 80 6.34 -5.65 12.91
N ILE A 81 5.78 -6.73 13.44
CA ILE A 81 4.47 -7.26 13.00
C ILE A 81 3.34 -6.50 13.73
N ASN A 82 2.15 -6.46 13.14
CA ASN A 82 0.97 -5.75 13.67
C ASN A 82 1.07 -4.22 13.71
N GLU A 83 1.96 -3.62 12.92
CA GLU A 83 2.00 -2.16 12.76
C GLU A 83 0.90 -1.66 11.82
N LEU A 84 0.39 -0.47 12.12
CA LEU A 84 -0.49 0.28 11.24
C LEU A 84 0.35 1.05 10.24
N VAL A 85 0.16 0.75 8.96
CA VAL A 85 0.79 1.49 7.87
C VAL A 85 -0.27 2.33 7.16
N PHE A 86 0.01 3.62 7.04
CA PHE A 86 -0.87 4.55 6.32
C PHE A 86 -0.63 4.47 4.82
N VAL A 87 -1.73 4.34 4.08
CA VAL A 87 -1.76 4.38 2.62
C VAL A 87 -2.33 5.72 2.20
N ASN A 88 -1.63 6.40 1.32
CA ASN A 88 -2.13 7.59 0.63
C ASN A 88 -1.52 7.64 -0.76
N THR A 89 -2.22 7.05 -1.72
CA THR A 89 -1.74 6.97 -3.09
C THR A 89 -2.86 7.23 -4.08
N SER A 90 -2.49 7.47 -5.34
CA SER A 90 -3.40 7.68 -6.45
C SER A 90 -2.82 7.18 -7.77
N TRP A 91 -3.72 6.80 -8.68
CA TRP A 91 -3.39 6.42 -10.06
C TRP A 91 -4.48 6.89 -11.03
N LEU A 92 -4.17 6.83 -12.33
CA LEU A 92 -5.14 7.08 -13.40
C LEU A 92 -5.72 5.75 -13.89
N LEU A 93 -7.03 5.71 -14.15
CA LEU A 93 -7.68 4.53 -14.73
C LEU A 93 -7.37 4.32 -16.21
N GLU A 94 -7.01 5.41 -16.88
CA GLU A 94 -6.83 5.51 -18.32
C GLU A 94 -5.87 6.68 -18.60
N PRO A 95 -5.00 6.57 -19.62
CA PRO A 95 -4.02 7.60 -19.98
C PRO A 95 -4.69 8.91 -20.40
#